data_AF-A0A950RK93-F1
#
_entry.id   AF-A0A950RK93-F1
#
_cell.length_a   1.000
_cell.length_b   1.000
_cell.length_c   1.000
_cell.angle_alpha   90.00
_cell.angle_beta   90.00
_cell.angle_gamma   90.00
#
_symmetry.space_group_name_H-M   'P 1'
#
loop_
_entity.id
_entity.type
_entity.pdbx_description
1 polymer ?
#
loop_
_entity_poly.entity_id
_entity_poly.type
_entity_poly.pdbx_seq_one_letter_code
_entity_poly.pdbx_strand_id
1 'polypeptide(L)'
;MNTFDEEMKHYPEYAEGLAEAEKDIAAGKLKLKAYGKLVPWWTTAADLLKEQYGVEYEVVGWCMTPIEVAANVAAYNERMEQEIASRFGPKAVYSEWRKAEKVHGKRR
;
A
#
# COMPACT_ATOMS: atom_id res chain seq x y z
N MET A 1 -3.06 10.97 10.58
CA MET A 1 -3.16 11.40 9.17
C MET A 1 -1.98 12.31 8.91
N ASN A 2 -1.13 11.95 7.95
CA ASN A 2 0.15 12.65 7.71
C ASN A 2 -0.11 13.84 6.78
N THR A 3 0.56 14.97 7.00
CA THR A 3 0.32 16.24 6.26
C THR A 3 0.47 16.11 4.75
N PHE A 4 1.31 15.16 4.31
CA PHE A 4 1.57 14.84 2.92
C PHE A 4 0.35 14.27 2.17
N ASP A 5 -0.50 13.48 2.85
CA ASP A 5 -1.65 12.84 2.20
C ASP A 5 -2.78 13.84 1.94
N GLU A 6 -2.90 14.87 2.78
CA GLU A 6 -3.85 15.98 2.59
C GLU A 6 -3.46 16.86 1.39
N GLU A 7 -2.17 17.11 1.18
CA GLU A 7 -1.68 17.86 0.02
C GLU A 7 -1.97 17.14 -1.30
N MET A 8 -1.90 15.80 -1.30
CA MET A 8 -2.16 14.99 -2.49
C MET A 8 -3.61 15.07 -2.99
N LYS A 9 -4.57 15.38 -2.11
CA LYS A 9 -5.99 15.50 -2.48
C LYS A 9 -6.28 16.62 -3.48
N HIS A 10 -5.36 17.56 -3.65
CA HIS A 10 -5.50 18.66 -4.59
C HIS A 10 -5.09 18.31 -6.03
N TYR A 11 -4.48 17.14 -6.24
CA TYR A 11 -4.04 16.68 -7.56
C TYR A 11 -5.15 15.88 -8.26
N PRO A 12 -5.35 16.04 -9.57
CA PRO A 12 -6.37 15.28 -10.31
C PRO A 12 -6.13 13.76 -10.25
N GLU A 13 -4.87 13.33 -10.17
CA GLU A 13 -4.48 11.93 -10.10
C GLU A 13 -4.94 11.23 -8.82
N TYR A 14 -5.29 12.00 -7.77
CA TYR A 14 -5.90 11.45 -6.56
C TYR A 14 -7.28 10.83 -6.88
N ALA A 15 -8.10 11.49 -7.70
CA ALA A 15 -9.39 10.95 -8.13
C ALA A 15 -9.21 9.69 -9.01
N GLU A 16 -8.17 9.66 -9.84
CA GLU A 16 -7.81 8.48 -10.64
C GLU A 16 -7.41 7.30 -9.76
N GLY A 17 -6.62 7.55 -8.70
CA GLY A 17 -6.22 6.53 -7.74
C GLY A 17 -7.41 5.91 -7.00
N LEU A 18 -8.39 6.72 -6.59
CA LEU A 18 -9.65 6.21 -6.01
C LEU A 18 -10.44 5.35 -7.01
N ALA A 19 -10.60 5.84 -8.24
CA ALA A 19 -11.36 5.12 -9.27
C ALA A 19 -10.68 3.78 -9.64
N GLU A 20 -9.35 3.75 -9.69
CA GLU A 20 -8.58 2.54 -9.91
C GLU A 20 -8.72 1.55 -8.74
N ALA A 21 -8.67 2.02 -7.50
CA ALA A 21 -8.87 1.17 -6.33
C ALA A 21 -10.26 0.52 -6.33
N GLU A 22 -11.32 1.29 -6.59
CA GLU A 22 -12.68 0.74 -6.68
C GLU A 22 -12.82 -0.32 -7.78
N LYS A 23 -12.16 -0.10 -8.93
CA LYS A 23 -12.16 -1.08 -10.03
C LYS A 23 -11.48 -2.39 -9.62
N ASP A 24 -10.33 -2.33 -8.95
CA ASP A 24 -9.63 -3.52 -8.49
C ASP A 24 -10.41 -4.25 -7.38
N ILE A 25 -11.00 -3.50 -6.44
CA ILE A 25 -11.85 -4.05 -5.37
C ILE A 25 -13.06 -4.77 -5.97
N ALA A 26 -13.74 -4.17 -6.95
CA ALA A 26 -14.86 -4.77 -7.66
C ALA A 26 -14.44 -6.04 -8.44
N ALA A 27 -13.20 -6.09 -8.92
CA ALA A 27 -12.61 -7.26 -9.55
C ALA A 27 -12.11 -8.32 -8.53
N GLY A 28 -12.28 -8.09 -7.23
CA GLY A 28 -11.83 -9.00 -6.17
C GLY A 28 -10.32 -8.98 -5.94
N LYS A 29 -9.61 -7.98 -6.48
CA LYS A 29 -8.16 -7.83 -6.35
C LYS A 29 -7.86 -6.90 -5.18
N LEU A 30 -7.02 -7.36 -4.27
CA LEU A 30 -6.48 -6.52 -3.19
C LEU A 30 -5.00 -6.32 -3.42
N LYS A 31 -4.56 -5.06 -3.46
CA LYS A 31 -3.18 -4.71 -3.76
C LYS A 31 -2.78 -3.47 -2.98
N LEU A 32 -1.52 -3.39 -2.58
CA LEU A 32 -0.89 -2.16 -2.11
C LEU A 32 0.24 -1.77 -3.06
N LYS A 33 0.32 -0.48 -3.36
CA LYS A 33 1.35 0.09 -4.22
C LYS A 33 2.45 0.73 -3.38
N ALA A 34 3.69 0.66 -3.85
CA ALA A 34 4.81 1.32 -3.21
C ALA A 34 5.73 2.00 -4.21
N TYR A 35 6.39 3.06 -3.74
CA TYR A 35 7.39 3.78 -4.48
C TYR A 35 8.52 4.26 -3.57
N GLY A 36 9.62 4.73 -4.15
CA GLY A 36 10.75 5.28 -3.41
C GLY A 36 11.75 4.22 -2.91
N LYS A 37 12.48 4.57 -1.85
CA LYS A 37 13.47 3.69 -1.22
C LYS A 37 12.77 2.72 -0.26
N LEU A 38 12.59 1.49 -0.72
CA LEU A 38 11.97 0.43 0.09
C LEU A 38 12.89 -0.04 1.22
N VAL A 39 12.28 -0.43 2.33
CA VAL A 39 12.99 -1.01 3.48
C VAL A 39 13.48 -2.44 3.15
N PRO A 40 14.66 -2.89 3.63
CA PRO A 40 15.22 -4.21 3.28
C PRO A 40 14.32 -5.43 3.50
N TRP A 41 13.26 -5.32 4.31
CA TRP A 41 12.30 -6.39 4.62
C TRP A 41 10.97 -6.27 3.88
N TRP A 42 10.88 -5.41 2.87
CA TRP A 42 9.65 -5.16 2.12
C TRP A 42 9.13 -6.42 1.41
N THR A 43 10.00 -7.25 0.84
CA THR A 43 9.61 -8.51 0.18
C THR A 43 8.98 -9.48 1.17
N THR A 44 9.57 -9.64 2.36
CA THR A 44 8.99 -10.46 3.44
C THR A 44 7.59 -9.95 3.84
N ALA A 45 7.39 -8.64 3.90
CA ALA A 45 6.07 -8.08 4.21
C ALA A 45 5.06 -8.37 3.09
N ALA A 46 5.48 -8.23 1.82
CA ALA A 46 4.65 -8.57 0.66
C ALA A 46 4.25 -10.05 0.64
N ASP A 47 5.18 -10.96 0.93
CA ASP A 47 4.92 -12.40 1.00
C ASP A 47 3.90 -12.72 2.09
N LEU A 48 4.07 -12.15 3.30
CA LEU A 48 3.14 -12.36 4.41
C LEU A 48 1.74 -11.83 4.09
N LEU A 49 1.63 -10.66 3.46
CA LEU A 49 0.34 -10.09 3.05
C LEU A 49 -0.36 -10.95 2.00
N LYS A 50 0.40 -11.50 1.05
CA LYS A 50 -0.13 -12.40 0.03
C LYS A 50 -0.58 -13.73 0.63
N GLU A 51 0.22 -14.33 1.49
CA GLU A 51 -0.09 -15.61 2.12
C GLU A 51 -1.29 -15.53 3.07
N GLN A 52 -1.38 -14.47 3.89
CA GLN A 52 -2.41 -14.35 4.93
C GLN A 52 -3.72 -13.80 4.39
N TYR A 53 -3.66 -12.85 3.46
CA TYR A 53 -4.82 -12.06 3.05
C TYR A 53 -5.05 -12.03 1.54
N GLY A 54 -4.20 -12.67 0.74
CA GLY A 54 -4.25 -12.57 -0.72
C GLY A 54 -3.97 -11.16 -1.24
N VAL A 55 -3.35 -10.30 -0.43
CA VAL A 55 -3.03 -8.91 -0.81
C VAL A 55 -1.72 -8.89 -1.56
N GLU A 56 -1.75 -8.42 -2.81
CA GLU A 56 -0.55 -8.25 -3.63
C GLU A 56 0.19 -6.94 -3.28
N TYR A 57 1.48 -6.89 -3.62
CA TYR A 57 2.30 -5.71 -3.41
C TYR A 57 3.00 -5.35 -4.72
N GLU A 58 2.78 -4.13 -5.21
CA GLU A 58 3.29 -3.65 -6.49
C GLU A 58 4.22 -2.46 -6.31
N VAL A 59 5.41 -2.52 -6.90
CA VAL A 59 6.35 -1.39 -6.90
C VAL A 59 6.14 -0.59 -8.18
N VAL A 60 5.59 0.61 -8.05
CA VAL A 60 5.19 1.47 -9.18
C VAL A 60 6.15 2.62 -9.43
N GLY A 61 7.17 2.78 -8.58
CA GLY A 61 8.17 3.84 -8.71
C GLY A 61 9.43 3.56 -7.90
N TRP A 62 10.53 4.21 -8.29
CA TRP A 62 11.82 4.12 -7.59
C TRP A 62 12.12 5.43 -6.85
N CYS A 63 13.40 5.66 -6.48
CA CYS A 63 13.86 6.73 -5.60
C CYS A 63 13.28 8.13 -5.92
N MET A 64 13.12 8.48 -7.19
CA MET A 64 12.41 9.69 -7.62
C MET A 64 11.12 9.27 -8.32
N THR A 65 9.99 9.60 -7.71
CA THR A 65 8.66 9.32 -8.23
C THR A 65 7.96 10.66 -8.50
N PRO A 66 7.38 10.85 -9.70
CA PRO A 66 6.62 12.07 -10.02
C PRO A 66 5.47 12.29 -9.03
N ILE A 67 5.10 13.56 -8.80
CA ILE A 67 4.06 13.91 -7.83
C ILE A 67 2.69 13.35 -8.24
N GLU A 68 2.45 13.25 -9.54
CA GLU A 68 1.27 12.67 -10.16
C GLU A 68 1.13 11.19 -9.77
N VAL A 69 2.23 10.44 -9.81
CA VAL A 69 2.27 9.03 -9.38
C VAL A 69 2.10 8.92 -7.86
N ALA A 70 2.72 9.82 -7.09
CA ALA A 70 2.56 9.83 -5.64
C ALA A 70 1.11 10.10 -5.23
N ALA A 71 0.43 11.06 -5.87
CA ALA A 71 -0.97 11.37 -5.62
C ALA A 71 -1.91 10.21 -5.95
N ASN A 72 -1.71 9.55 -7.10
CA ASN A 72 -2.46 8.35 -7.47
C ASN A 72 -2.28 7.23 -6.44
N VAL A 73 -1.03 6.95 -6.07
CA VAL A 73 -0.71 5.86 -5.12
C VAL A 73 -1.29 6.14 -3.74
N ALA A 74 -1.22 7.39 -3.25
CA ALA A 74 -1.79 7.77 -1.96
C ALA A 74 -3.28 7.48 -1.90
N ALA A 75 -4.05 7.95 -2.88
CA ALA A 75 -5.49 7.74 -2.93
C ALA A 75 -5.86 6.25 -3.10
N TYR A 76 -5.13 5.55 -3.98
CA TYR A 76 -5.34 4.12 -4.22
C TYR A 76 -5.13 3.30 -2.95
N ASN A 77 -4.00 3.52 -2.26
CA ASN A 77 -3.66 2.80 -1.03
C ASN A 77 -4.61 3.16 0.11
N GLU A 78 -5.00 4.43 0.26
CA GLU A 78 -5.97 4.83 1.29
C GLU A 78 -7.28 4.02 1.15
N ARG A 79 -7.81 3.91 -0.08
CA ARG A 79 -9.04 3.16 -0.33
C ARG A 79 -8.84 1.64 -0.17
N MET A 80 -7.71 1.11 -0.62
CA MET A 80 -7.37 -0.31 -0.46
C MET A 80 -7.17 -0.70 1.00
N GLU A 81 -6.52 0.14 1.80
CA GLU A 81 -6.34 -0.09 3.24
C GLU A 81 -7.68 -0.10 3.97
N GLN A 82 -8.61 0.77 3.61
CA GLN A 82 -9.98 0.73 4.13
C GLN A 82 -10.69 -0.59 3.77
N GLU A 83 -10.54 -1.07 2.53
CA GLU A 83 -11.11 -2.36 2.11
C GLU A 83 -10.50 -3.54 2.88
N ILE A 84 -9.18 -3.57 2.98
CA ILE A 84 -8.42 -4.60 3.70
C ILE A 84 -8.82 -4.59 5.19
N ALA A 85 -8.93 -3.40 5.79
CA ALA A 85 -9.38 -3.24 7.16
C ALA A 85 -10.82 -3.72 7.38
N SER A 86 -11.70 -3.47 6.42
CA SER A 86 -13.09 -3.95 6.46
C SER A 86 -13.17 -5.48 6.39
N ARG A 87 -12.35 -6.12 5.54
CA ARG A 87 -12.35 -7.58 5.33
C ARG A 87 -11.62 -8.37 6.41
N PHE A 88 -10.47 -7.88 6.87
CA PHE A 88 -9.54 -8.64 7.72
C PHE A 88 -9.26 -7.97 9.08
N GLY A 89 -9.83 -6.80 9.32
CA GLY A 89 -9.69 -6.03 10.54
C GLY A 89 -8.63 -4.91 10.45
N PRO A 90 -8.75 -3.88 11.30
CA PRO A 90 -8.02 -2.61 11.17
C PRO A 90 -6.50 -2.71 11.37
N LYS A 91 -5.98 -3.87 11.74
CA LYS A 91 -4.55 -4.11 11.98
C LYS A 91 -3.93 -5.07 10.99
N ALA A 92 -4.66 -5.55 9.99
CA ALA A 92 -4.20 -6.60 9.07
C ALA A 92 -2.88 -6.22 8.36
N VAL A 93 -2.79 -5.02 7.79
CA VAL A 93 -1.55 -4.55 7.15
C VAL A 93 -0.44 -4.37 8.19
N TYR A 94 -0.73 -3.60 9.24
CA TYR A 94 0.25 -3.27 10.28
C TYR A 94 0.86 -4.51 10.97
N SER A 95 0.07 -5.56 11.20
CA SER A 95 0.56 -6.78 11.86
C SER A 95 1.62 -7.50 11.03
N GLU A 96 1.43 -7.60 9.72
CA GLU A 96 2.38 -8.28 8.84
C GLU A 96 3.66 -7.47 8.64
N TRP A 97 3.55 -6.15 8.55
CA TRP A 97 4.70 -5.26 8.53
C TRP A 97 5.57 -5.42 9.78
N ARG A 98 4.96 -5.47 10.98
CA ARG A 98 5.69 -5.68 12.24
C ARG A 98 6.30 -7.07 12.36
N LYS A 99 5.66 -8.09 11.79
CA LYS A 99 6.24 -9.44 11.71
C LYS A 99 7.47 -9.44 10.78
N ALA A 100 7.35 -8.87 9.58
CA ALA A 100 8.46 -8.79 8.63
C ALA A 100 9.68 -8.06 9.21
N GLU A 101 9.46 -6.92 9.88
CA GLU A 101 10.50 -6.17 10.57
C GLU A 101 11.21 -7.01 11.65
N LYS A 102 10.44 -7.73 12.49
CA LYS A 102 11.00 -8.61 13.53
C LYS A 102 11.78 -9.79 12.96
N VAL A 103 11.28 -10.39 11.88
CA VAL A 103 11.96 -11.51 11.19
C VAL A 103 13.31 -11.03 10.64
N HIS A 104 13.35 -9.85 10.05
CA HIS A 104 14.58 -9.28 9.52
C HIS A 104 15.57 -8.88 10.63
N GLY A 105 15.10 -8.24 11.70
CA GLY A 105 15.94 -7.83 12.83
C GLY A 105 16.60 -8.99 13.58
N LYS A 106 16.00 -10.20 13.53
CA LYS A 106 16.58 -11.43 14.12
C LYS A 106 17.59 -12.14 13.21
N ARG A 107 17.69 -11.76 11.93
CA ARG A 107 18.61 -12.35 10.95
C ARG A 107 19.90 -11.55 10.78
N ARG A 108 20.10 -10.49 11.58
CA ARG A 108 21.32 -9.69 11.70
C ARG A 108 22.04 -10.04 12.99
#